data_AF-A0A2E3MK14-F1
#
_entry.id   AF-A0A2E3MK14-F1
#
_cell.length_a   1.000
_cell.length_b   1.000
_cell.length_c   1.000
_cell.angle_alpha   90.00
_cell.angle_beta   90.00
_cell.angle_gamma   90.00
#
_symmetry.space_group_name_H-M   'P 1'
#
loop_
_entity.id
_entity.type
_entity.pdbx_description
1 polymer ?
#
loop_
_entity_poly.entity_id
_entity_poly.type
_entity_poly.pdbx_seq_one_letter_code
_entity_poly.pdbx_strand_id
1 'polypeptide(L)'
;MRIISYILLIVVILVGLTFACLNADPVTINYYVGSSTVPLSFLLVLAFCLGALIALAVSSLGFLRLKRNNYQLKQRIKMREREVDNLRAIPIKDDH
;
A
#
# COMPACT_ATOMS: atom_id res chain seq x y z
N MET A 1 3.75 -22.69 -7.35
CA MET A 1 3.80 -21.26 -6.99
C MET A 1 4.94 -20.49 -7.66
N ARG A 2 6.22 -20.85 -7.48
CA ARG A 2 7.35 -20.10 -8.08
C ARG A 2 7.33 -20.08 -9.62
N ILE A 3 7.11 -21.23 -10.24
CA ILE A 3 7.00 -21.37 -11.71
C ILE A 3 5.84 -20.53 -12.27
N ILE A 4 4.67 -20.57 -11.62
CA ILE A 4 3.51 -19.75 -12.01
C ILE A 4 3.85 -18.26 -11.92
N SER A 5 4.54 -17.83 -10.87
CA SER A 5 5.00 -16.45 -10.73
C SER A 5 5.97 -16.03 -11.82
N TYR A 6 6.88 -16.91 -12.24
CA TYR A 6 7.81 -16.62 -13.34
C TYR A 6 7.09 -16.55 -14.69
N ILE A 7 6.15 -17.46 -14.96
CA ILE A 7 5.31 -17.41 -16.16
C ILE A 7 4.53 -16.11 -16.20
N LEU A 8 3.89 -15.72 -15.09
CA LEU A 8 3.16 -14.46 -15.00
C LEU A 8 4.08 -13.26 -15.21
N LEU A 9 5.29 -13.27 -14.64
CA LEU A 9 6.28 -12.22 -14.84
C LEU A 9 6.71 -12.11 -16.31
N ILE A 10 6.93 -13.22 -16.99
CA ILE A 10 7.24 -13.25 -18.43
C ILE A 10 6.07 -12.66 -19.22
N VAL A 11 4.83 -13.04 -18.92
CA VAL A 11 3.63 -12.50 -19.58
C VAL A 11 3.54 -10.99 -19.38
N VAL A 12 3.74 -10.50 -18.16
CA VAL A 12 3.72 -9.06 -17.85
C VAL A 12 4.81 -8.31 -18.61
N ILE A 13 6.03 -8.85 -18.70
CA ILE A 13 7.12 -8.25 -19.47
C ILE A 13 6.78 -8.20 -20.96
N LEU A 14 6.26 -9.30 -21.53
CA LEU A 14 5.86 -9.35 -22.94
C LEU A 14 4.76 -8.33 -23.25
N VAL A 15 3.75 -8.21 -22.40
CA VAL A 15 2.68 -7.21 -22.54
C VAL A 15 3.26 -5.79 -22.46
N GLY A 16 4.13 -5.52 -21.48
CA GLY A 16 4.77 -4.21 -21.34
C GLY A 16 5.63 -3.83 -22.55
N LEU A 17 6.41 -4.78 -23.06
CA LEU A 17 7.28 -4.57 -24.21
C LEU A 17 6.47 -4.33 -25.50
N THR A 18 5.48 -5.19 -25.77
CA THR A 18 4.61 -5.04 -26.94
C THR A 18 3.83 -3.73 -26.89
N PHE A 19 3.30 -3.36 -25.71
CA PHE A 19 2.67 -2.07 -25.50
C PHE A 19 3.63 -0.90 -25.79
N ALA A 20 4.86 -0.94 -25.28
CA ALA A 20 5.84 0.11 -25.50
C ALA A 20 6.22 0.28 -26.98
N CYS A 21 6.42 -0.83 -27.70
CA CYS A 21 6.73 -0.81 -29.13
C CYS A 21 5.54 -0.34 -29.98
N LEU A 22 4.32 -0.83 -29.70
CA LEU A 22 3.11 -0.43 -30.44
C LEU A 22 2.70 1.02 -30.19
N ASN A 23 3.16 1.61 -29.09
CA ASN A 23 2.88 3.00 -28.72
C ASN A 23 4.18 3.83 -28.65
N ALA A 24 5.13 3.54 -29.54
CA ALA A 24 6.38 4.28 -29.65
C ALA A 24 6.23 5.59 -30.45
N ASP A 25 5.02 5.90 -30.91
CA ASP A 25 4.75 7.11 -31.68
C ASP A 25 5.13 8.38 -30.89
N PRO A 26 5.86 9.31 -31.52
CA PRO A 26 6.26 10.55 -30.88
C PRO A 26 5.07 11.49 -30.74
N VAL A 27 4.86 12.00 -29.52
CA VAL A 27 3.82 12.97 -29.20
C VAL A 27 4.46 14.24 -28.64
N THR A 28 4.04 15.38 -29.15
CA THR A 28 4.47 16.68 -28.62
C THR A 28 3.58 17.11 -27.47
N ILE A 29 4.17 17.35 -26.31
CA ILE A 29 3.52 18.01 -25.18
C ILE A 29 3.90 19.48 -25.19
N ASN A 30 2.88 20.33 -25.13
CA ASN A 30 3.02 21.77 -24.94
C ASN A 30 2.86 22.08 -23.45
N TYR A 31 3.95 22.45 -22.79
CA TYR A 31 3.93 22.90 -21.41
C TYR A 31 3.63 24.41 -21.36
N TYR A 32 3.43 24.94 -20.15
CA TYR A 32 3.26 26.38 -19.95
C TYR A 32 4.45 27.20 -20.46
N VAL A 33 5.65 26.60 -20.47
CA VAL A 33 6.86 27.20 -21.04
C VAL A 33 7.57 26.15 -21.91
N GLY A 34 7.33 26.20 -23.22
CA GLY A 34 7.98 25.34 -24.22
C GLY A 34 7.25 24.04 -24.54
N SER A 35 7.83 23.27 -25.46
CA SER A 35 7.27 22.00 -25.94
C SER A 35 8.34 20.92 -26.01
N SER A 36 7.96 19.67 -25.76
CA SER A 36 8.86 18.52 -25.89
C SER A 36 8.17 17.38 -26.62
N THR A 37 8.91 16.68 -27.48
CA THR A 37 8.41 15.51 -28.21
C THR A 37 8.99 14.25 -27.59
N VAL A 38 8.11 13.40 -27.07
CA VAL A 38 8.47 12.15 -26.39
C VAL A 38 7.54 11.02 -26.83
N PRO A 39 7.96 9.74 -26.77
CA PRO A 39 7.08 8.62 -27.09
C PRO A 39 5.87 8.55 -26.17
N LEU A 40 4.70 8.23 -26.72
CA LEU A 40 3.45 8.09 -25.95
C LEU A 40 3.58 7.07 -24.81
N SER A 41 4.22 5.93 -25.07
CA SER A 41 4.44 4.88 -24.08
C SER A 41 5.17 5.36 -22.82
N PHE A 42 6.16 6.26 -22.98
CA PHE A 42 6.90 6.83 -21.85
C PHE A 42 5.99 7.63 -20.92
N LEU A 43 5.11 8.45 -21.51
CA LEU A 43 4.15 9.27 -20.76
C LEU A 43 3.14 8.42 -19.99
N LEU A 44 2.61 7.37 -20.64
CA LEU A 44 1.65 6.47 -20.02
C LEU A 44 2.28 5.71 -18.85
N VAL A 45 3.51 5.22 -18.99
CA VAL A 45 4.25 4.57 -17.90
C VAL A 45 4.51 5.57 -16.77
N LEU A 46 4.94 6.80 -17.08
CA LEU A 46 5.18 7.82 -16.07
C LEU A 46 3.91 8.17 -15.29
N ALA A 47 2.79 8.39 -15.99
CA ALA A 47 1.49 8.67 -15.38
C ALA A 47 1.02 7.51 -14.48
N PHE A 48 1.17 6.27 -14.96
CA PHE A 48 0.86 5.07 -14.18
C PHE A 48 1.72 4.97 -12.92
N CYS A 49 3.03 5.17 -13.03
CA CYS A 49 3.95 5.16 -11.89
C CYS A 49 3.58 6.24 -10.86
N LEU A 50 3.29 7.47 -11.30
CA LEU A 50 2.86 8.54 -10.41
C LEU A 50 1.55 8.19 -9.70
N GLY A 51 0.56 7.66 -10.44
CA GLY A 51 -0.70 7.19 -9.87
C GLY A 51 -0.50 6.07 -8.84
N ALA A 52 0.35 5.09 -9.14
CA ALA A 52 0.68 4.00 -8.23
C ALA A 52 1.39 4.49 -6.96
N LEU A 53 2.33 5.44 -7.09
CA LEU A 53 3.00 6.05 -5.94
C LEU A 53 2.01 6.82 -5.05
N ILE A 54 1.08 7.58 -5.64
CA ILE A 54 0.03 8.28 -4.89
C ILE A 54 -0.87 7.27 -4.18
N ALA A 55 -1.33 6.23 -4.87
CA ALA A 55 -2.16 5.18 -4.27
C ALA A 55 -1.44 4.48 -3.12
N LEU A 56 -0.15 4.18 -3.27
CA LEU A 56 0.67 3.57 -2.23
C LEU A 56 0.86 4.50 -1.03
N ALA A 57 1.10 5.79 -1.26
CA ALA A 57 1.21 6.77 -0.18
C ALA A 57 -0.10 6.89 0.61
N VAL A 58 -1.23 7.03 -0.08
CA VAL A 58 -2.56 7.16 0.55
C VAL A 58 -2.95 5.90 1.33
N SER A 59 -2.76 4.72 0.73
CA SER A 59 -3.05 3.44 1.40
C SER A 59 -2.14 3.18 2.60
N SER A 60 -0.86 3.56 2.52
CA SER A 60 0.08 3.45 3.63
C SER A 60 -0.39 4.25 4.84
N LEU A 61 -0.88 5.48 4.65
CA LEU A 61 -1.42 6.29 5.76
C LEU A 61 -2.59 5.58 6.46
N GLY A 62 -3.52 5.00 5.70
CA GLY A 62 -4.61 4.18 6.23
C GLY A 62 -4.10 2.98 7.02
N PHE A 63 -3.16 2.24 6.45
CA PHE A 63 -2.54 1.08 7.08
C PHE A 63 -1.86 1.43 8.41
N LEU A 64 -1.11 2.54 8.47
CA LEU A 64 -0.48 3.01 9.71
C LEU A 64 -1.52 3.33 10.80
N ARG A 65 -2.63 3.99 10.44
CA ARG A 65 -3.73 4.27 11.39
C ARG A 65 -4.34 2.98 11.92
N LEU A 66 -4.63 2.02 11.04
CA LEU A 66 -5.16 0.71 11.43
C LEU A 66 -4.19 -0.03 12.37
N LYS A 67 -2.89 -0.03 12.06
CA LYS A 67 -1.85 -0.66 12.89
C LYS A 67 -1.77 -0.02 14.28
N ARG A 68 -1.83 1.32 14.36
CA ARG A 68 -1.85 2.06 15.64
C ARG A 68 -3.09 1.72 16.45
N ASN A 69 -4.27 1.71 15.83
CA ASN A 69 -5.51 1.35 16.51
C ASN A 69 -5.46 -0.09 17.03
N ASN A 70 -5.00 -1.04 16.21
CA ASN A 70 -4.86 -2.43 16.61
C ASN A 70 -3.95 -2.59 17.85
N TYR A 71 -2.82 -1.89 17.87
CA TYR A 71 -1.91 -1.88 19.02
C TYR A 71 -2.58 -1.29 20.28
N GLN A 72 -3.28 -0.16 20.14
CA GLN A 72 -4.00 0.44 21.28
C GLN A 72 -5.11 -0.47 21.81
N LEU A 73 -5.87 -1.12 20.92
CA LEU A 73 -6.93 -2.06 21.31
C LEU A 73 -6.36 -3.26 22.08
N LYS A 74 -5.26 -3.86 21.61
CA LYS A 74 -4.56 -4.96 22.31
C LYS A 74 -4.12 -4.55 23.72
N GLN A 75 -3.65 -3.32 23.87
CA GLN A 75 -3.15 -2.82 25.15
C GLN A 75 -4.30 -2.56 26.12
N ARG A 76 -5.45 -2.08 25.62
CA ARG A 76 -6.68 -1.94 26.41
C ARG A 76 -7.17 -3.30 26.91
N ILE A 77 -7.19 -4.32 26.05
CA ILE A 77 -7.56 -5.69 26.45
C ILE A 77 -6.67 -6.18 27.59
N LYS A 78 -5.34 -6.07 27.43
CA LYS A 78 -4.38 -6.49 28.46
C LYS A 78 -4.55 -5.76 29.79
N MET A 79 -4.89 -4.47 29.76
CA MET A 79 -5.15 -3.70 30.98
C MET A 79 -6.44 -4.16 31.67
N ARG A 80 -7.52 -4.40 30.90
CA ARG A 80 -8.79 -4.89 31.45
C ARG A 80 -8.67 -6.29 32.03
N GLU A 81 -7.92 -7.19 31.39
CA GLU A 81 -7.65 -8.52 31.94
C GLU A 81 -6.94 -8.44 33.29
N ARG A 82 -5.93 -7.56 33.42
CA ARG A 82 -5.25 -7.31 34.70
C ARG A 82 -6.16 -6.74 35.78
N GLU A 83 -7.08 -5.84 35.42
CA GLU A 83 -8.07 -5.31 36.37
C GLU A 83 -8.99 -6.42 36.88
N VAL A 84 -9.47 -7.30 36.00
CA VAL A 84 -10.30 -8.46 36.37
C VAL A 84 -9.52 -9.42 37.27
N ASP A 85 -8.27 -9.74 36.94
CA ASP A 85 -7.42 -10.62 37.75
C ASP A 85 -7.13 -10.01 39.13
N ASN A 86 -6.83 -8.71 39.18
CA ASN A 86 -6.61 -7.99 40.44
C ASN A 86 -7.86 -7.99 41.32
N LEU A 87 -9.05 -7.75 40.73
CA LEU A 87 -10.32 -7.78 41.47
C LEU A 87 -10.64 -9.19 42.01
N ARG A 88 -10.31 -10.24 41.25
CA ARG A 88 -10.46 -11.64 41.71
C ARG A 88 -9.47 -12.02 42.80
N ALA A 89 -8.33 -11.35 42.87
CA ALA A 89 -7.30 -11.58 43.88
C ALA A 89 -7.55 -10.82 45.20
N ILE A 90 -8.57 -9.95 45.28
CA ILE A 90 -8.94 -9.30 46.54
C ILE A 90 -9.50 -10.37 47.49
N PRO A 91 -8.83 -10.66 48.62
CA PRO A 91 -9.37 -11.58 49.61
C PRO A 91 -10.63 -10.95 50.22
N ILE A 92 -11.71 -11.73 50.30
CA ILE A 92 -12.90 -11.33 51.05
C ILE A 92 -12.44 -11.16 52.50
N LYS A 93 -12.41 -9.93 53.00
CA LYS A 93 -12.27 -9.67 54.42
C LYS A 93 -13.57 -10.13 55.07
N ASP A 94 -13.56 -11.33 55.63
CA ASP A 94 -14.51 -11.71 56.67
C ASP A 94 -14.18 -10.86 57.90
N ASP A 95 -14.83 -9.71 58.01
CA ASP A 95 -15.00 -9.03 59.30
C ASP A 95 -16.15 -9.76 60.01
N HIS A 96 -15.86 -10.77 60.83
CA HIS A 96 -16.64 -11.19 62.02
C HIS A 96 -15.84 -12.17 62.89
#